data_AF-A0A2G4ILB9-F1
#
_entry.id   AF-A0A2G4ILB9-F1
#
_cell.length_a   1.000
_cell.length_b   1.000
_cell.length_c   1.000
_cell.angle_alpha   90.00
_cell.angle_beta   90.00
_cell.angle_gamma   90.00
#
_symmetry.space_group_name_H-M   'P 1'
#
loop_
_entity.id
_entity.type
_entity.pdbx_description
1 polymer ?
#
loop_
_entity_poly.entity_id
_entity_poly.type
_entity_poly.pdbx_seq_one_letter_code
_entity_poly.pdbx_strand_id
1 'polypeptide(L)'
;MTDQEKPPSLEDIEARLAAVRAHQDQEREKTESRRASGVAHGVGFKIAAELVASVLVGAGLGYFLDQWLGTKPLFLVLMVLLGFGAALMNIFRIVKGLDQAVGLGRAIREADQKPAAPQDKTKP
;
A
#
# COMPACT_ATOMS: atom_id res chain seq x y z
N MET A 1 -36.59 19.01 -51.13
CA MET A 1 -35.66 18.03 -50.52
C MET A 1 -35.55 18.41 -49.06
N THR A 2 -36.40 17.85 -48.20
CA THR A 2 -36.35 18.07 -46.75
C THR A 2 -35.67 16.85 -46.14
N ASP A 3 -34.40 16.99 -45.79
CA ASP A 3 -33.69 16.01 -44.98
C ASP A 3 -34.41 15.91 -43.63
N GLN A 4 -35.02 14.74 -43.40
CA GLN A 4 -35.59 14.37 -42.12
C GLN A 4 -34.42 13.97 -41.22
N GLU A 5 -33.83 14.94 -40.50
CA GLU A 5 -32.88 14.63 -39.42
C GLU A 5 -33.63 13.87 -38.32
N LYS A 6 -33.46 12.54 -38.34
CA LYS A 6 -33.91 11.63 -37.30
C LYS A 6 -33.21 12.05 -36.01
N PRO A 7 -33.93 12.34 -34.91
CA PRO A 7 -33.28 12.66 -33.64
C PRO A 7 -32.35 11.51 -33.26
N PRO A 8 -31.18 11.80 -32.67
CA PRO A 8 -30.21 10.79 -32.31
C PRO A 8 -30.92 9.68 -31.52
N SER A 9 -30.75 8.44 -31.94
CA SER A 9 -31.47 7.34 -31.31
C SER A 9 -30.90 7.10 -29.91
N LEU A 10 -31.70 6.50 -29.03
CA LEU A 10 -31.22 6.17 -27.69
C LEU A 10 -29.99 5.25 -27.74
N GLU A 11 -29.90 4.40 -28.77
CA GLU A 11 -28.72 3.56 -29.00
C GLU A 11 -27.46 4.40 -29.27
N ASP A 12 -27.56 5.51 -30.01
CA ASP A 12 -26.41 6.41 -30.26
C ASP A 12 -25.95 7.13 -29.00
N ILE A 13 -26.89 7.50 -28.12
CA ILE A 13 -26.60 8.14 -26.83
C ILE A 13 -25.98 7.13 -25.86
N GLU A 14 -26.51 5.92 -25.80
CA GLU A 14 -25.94 4.83 -25.00
C GLU A 14 -24.54 4.44 -25.48
N ALA A 15 -24.33 4.36 -26.80
CA ALA A 15 -23.02 4.11 -27.39
C ALA A 15 -22.01 5.21 -27.05
N ARG A 16 -22.42 6.48 -27.12
CA ARG A 16 -21.59 7.62 -26.70
C ARG A 16 -21.31 7.60 -25.20
N LEU A 17 -22.30 7.29 -24.36
CA LEU A 17 -22.13 7.23 -22.92
C LEU A 17 -21.20 6.07 -22.51
N ALA A 18 -21.33 4.92 -23.16
CA ALA A 18 -20.45 3.76 -22.97
C ALA A 18 -19.00 4.10 -23.38
N ALA A 19 -18.80 4.77 -24.51
CA ALA A 19 -17.48 5.21 -24.96
C ALA A 19 -16.84 6.20 -23.96
N VAL A 20 -17.61 7.20 -23.47
CA VAL A 20 -17.11 8.17 -22.50
C VAL A 20 -16.78 7.51 -21.16
N ARG A 21 -17.60 6.57 -20.68
CA ARG A 21 -17.31 5.80 -19.46
C ARG A 21 -16.05 4.95 -19.61
N ALA A 22 -15.89 4.24 -20.73
CA ALA A 22 -14.69 3.44 -21.00
C ALA A 22 -13.41 4.29 -21.00
N HIS A 23 -13.46 5.50 -21.56
CA HIS A 23 -12.34 6.44 -21.49
C HIS A 23 -12.07 6.95 -20.06
N GLN A 24 -13.13 7.26 -19.29
CA GLN A 24 -12.98 7.68 -17.89
C GLN A 24 -12.42 6.57 -17.00
N ASP A 25 -12.84 5.33 -17.19
CA ASP A 25 -12.37 4.19 -16.41
C ASP A 25 -10.89 3.90 -16.70
N GLN A 26 -10.46 3.95 -17.96
CA GLN A 26 -9.03 3.84 -18.32
C GLN A 26 -8.16 4.96 -17.73
N GLU A 27 -8.66 6.20 -17.74
CA GLU A 27 -7.93 7.35 -17.16
C GLU A 27 -7.83 7.23 -15.63
N ARG A 28 -8.90 6.76 -14.98
CA ARG A 28 -8.93 6.47 -13.54
C ARG A 28 -7.94 5.37 -13.18
N GLU A 29 -7.95 4.24 -13.89
CA GLU A 29 -7.00 3.14 -13.67
C GLU A 29 -5.54 3.57 -13.84
N LYS A 30 -5.23 4.34 -14.89
CA LYS A 30 -3.85 4.87 -15.10
C LYS A 30 -3.43 5.81 -13.97
N THR A 31 -4.34 6.66 -13.51
CA THR A 31 -4.07 7.61 -12.43
C THR A 31 -3.91 6.89 -11.09
N GLU A 32 -4.76 5.90 -10.80
CA GLU A 32 -4.65 5.06 -9.62
C GLU A 32 -3.38 4.22 -9.64
N SER A 33 -3.02 3.62 -10.77
CA SER A 33 -1.78 2.87 -10.94
C SER A 33 -0.54 3.75 -10.70
N ARG A 34 -0.52 4.99 -11.24
CA ARG A 34 0.56 5.95 -10.98
C ARG A 34 0.61 6.38 -9.51
N ARG A 35 -0.54 6.62 -8.87
CA ARG A 35 -0.60 6.96 -7.44
C ARG A 35 -0.14 5.80 -6.56
N ALA A 36 -0.61 4.59 -6.81
CA ALA A 36 -0.21 3.38 -6.10
C ALA A 36 1.29 3.12 -6.25
N SER A 37 1.82 3.28 -7.45
CA SER A 37 3.27 3.20 -7.72
C SER A 37 4.01 4.29 -6.94
N GLY A 38 3.60 5.55 -7.00
CA GLY A 38 4.24 6.64 -6.25
C GLY A 38 4.25 6.42 -4.73
N VAL A 39 3.13 5.91 -4.17
CA VAL A 39 3.03 5.55 -2.75
C VAL A 39 3.98 4.40 -2.41
N ALA A 40 4.03 3.34 -3.22
CA ALA A 40 4.92 2.21 -3.00
C ALA A 40 6.41 2.62 -3.01
N HIS A 41 6.82 3.47 -3.96
CA HIS A 41 8.19 4.00 -4.01
C HIS A 41 8.53 4.84 -2.77
N GLY A 42 7.62 5.72 -2.35
CA GLY A 42 7.82 6.56 -1.16
C GLY A 42 7.96 5.74 0.13
N VAL A 43 7.16 4.68 0.28
CA VAL A 43 7.24 3.76 1.43
C VAL A 43 8.57 2.99 1.42
N GLY A 44 8.97 2.46 0.27
CA GLY A 44 10.25 1.75 0.13
C GLY A 44 11.45 2.62 0.48
N PHE A 45 11.49 3.85 -0.05
CA PHE A 45 12.56 4.80 0.27
C PHE A 45 12.60 5.14 1.76
N LYS A 46 11.44 5.37 2.39
CA LYS A 46 11.36 5.65 3.83
C LYS A 46 11.91 4.50 4.66
N ILE A 47 11.57 3.26 4.33
CA ILE A 47 12.08 2.06 5.02
C ILE A 47 13.61 1.97 4.90
N ALA A 48 14.15 2.18 3.69
CA ALA A 48 15.58 2.18 3.45
C ALA A 48 16.29 3.30 4.23
N ALA A 49 15.76 4.53 4.18
CA ALA A 49 16.30 5.66 4.91
C ALA A 49 16.29 5.42 6.43
N GLU A 50 15.24 4.82 6.96
CA GLU A 50 15.13 4.49 8.39
C GLU A 50 16.19 3.49 8.83
N LEU A 51 16.44 2.44 8.05
CA LEU A 51 17.47 1.44 8.33
C LEU A 51 18.88 2.05 8.31
N VAL A 52 19.17 2.87 7.30
CA VAL A 52 20.48 3.54 7.20
C VAL A 52 20.65 4.53 8.35
N ALA A 53 19.65 5.37 8.61
CA ALA A 53 19.70 6.37 9.67
C ALA A 53 19.86 5.73 11.06
N SER A 54 19.09 4.68 11.36
CA SER A 54 19.16 4.02 12.67
C SER A 54 20.51 3.36 12.92
N VAL A 55 21.09 2.70 11.92
CA VAL A 55 22.41 2.07 12.02
C VAL A 55 23.49 3.14 12.18
N LEU A 56 23.44 4.23 11.42
CA LEU A 56 24.41 5.32 11.54
C LEU A 56 24.34 5.99 12.92
N VAL A 57 23.14 6.25 13.43
CA VAL A 57 22.95 6.80 14.77
C VAL A 57 23.44 5.83 15.84
N GLY A 58 23.06 4.56 15.77
CA GLY A 58 23.51 3.53 16.72
C GLY A 58 25.02 3.32 16.69
N ALA A 59 25.63 3.25 15.51
CA ALA A 59 27.07 3.14 15.34
C ALA A 59 27.80 4.39 15.88
N GLY A 60 27.30 5.59 15.58
CA GLY A 60 27.89 6.84 16.06
C GLY A 60 27.86 6.96 17.58
N LEU A 61 26.71 6.68 18.21
CA LEU A 61 26.56 6.69 19.67
C LEU A 61 27.42 5.61 20.32
N GLY A 62 27.38 4.39 19.78
CA GLY A 62 28.12 3.27 20.33
C GLY A 62 29.63 3.48 20.22
N TYR A 63 30.12 4.01 19.09
CA TYR A 63 31.53 4.39 18.94
C TYR A 63 31.94 5.49 19.92
N PHE A 64 31.11 6.51 20.09
CA PHE A 64 31.37 7.59 21.04
C PHE A 64 31.45 7.07 22.49
N LEU A 65 30.53 6.17 22.88
CA LEU A 65 30.54 5.54 24.19
C LEU A 65 31.76 4.64 24.38
N ASP A 66 32.11 3.84 23.39
CA ASP A 66 33.29 2.98 23.46
C ASP A 66 34.57 3.79 23.67
N GLN A 67 34.70 4.94 22.99
CA GLN A 67 35.85 5.84 23.18
C GLN A 67 35.86 6.52 24.54
N TRP A 68 34.69 6.96 25.02
CA TRP A 68 34.62 7.66 26.30
C TRP A 68 34.86 6.75 27.50
N LEU A 69 34.38 5.50 27.44
CA LEU A 69 34.53 4.53 28.52
C LEU A 69 35.79 3.66 28.38
N GLY A 70 36.54 3.79 27.28
CA GLY A 70 37.72 2.98 27.00
C GLY A 70 37.40 1.49 26.83
N THR A 71 36.16 1.16 26.44
CA THR A 71 35.75 -0.22 26.23
C THR A 71 36.22 -0.74 24.87
N LYS A 72 36.37 -2.06 24.78
CA LYS A 72 36.37 -2.78 23.49
C LYS A 72 35.07 -2.46 22.75
N PRO A 73 34.97 -2.66 21.40
CA PRO A 73 33.81 -2.23 20.59
C PRO A 73 32.52 -2.99 20.94
N LEU A 74 32.03 -2.80 22.15
CA LEU A 74 30.96 -3.53 22.80
C LEU A 74 29.70 -2.68 22.77
N PHE A 75 29.81 -1.40 23.13
CA PHE A 75 28.68 -0.47 23.00
C PHE A 75 28.35 -0.21 21.54
N LEU A 76 29.32 -0.18 20.64
CA LEU A 76 29.08 -0.14 19.19
C LEU A 76 28.19 -1.28 18.74
N VAL A 77 28.55 -2.52 19.06
CA VAL A 77 27.76 -3.70 18.66
C VAL A 77 26.36 -3.65 19.28
N LEU A 78 26.27 -3.36 20.58
CA LEU A 78 24.98 -3.28 21.28
C LEU A 78 24.08 -2.17 20.73
N MET A 79 24.61 -0.97 20.48
CA MET A 79 23.85 0.17 19.97
C MET A 79 23.43 0.00 18.51
N VAL A 80 24.26 -0.64 17.67
CA VAL A 80 23.85 -0.99 16.30
C VAL A 80 22.71 -2.00 16.32
N LEU A 81 22.80 -3.04 17.14
CA LEU A 81 21.71 -4.03 17.28
C LEU A 81 20.42 -3.39 17.82
N LEU A 82 20.55 -2.49 18.79
CA LEU A 82 19.40 -1.76 19.34
C LEU A 82 18.79 -0.83 18.29
N GLY A 83 19.60 -0.08 17.54
CA GLY A 83 19.16 0.79 16.44
C GLY A 83 18.46 0.01 15.33
N PHE A 84 18.99 -1.16 14.97
CA PHE A 84 18.35 -2.07 14.03
C PHE A 84 17.00 -2.57 14.54
N GLY A 85 16.92 -3.00 15.81
CA GLY A 85 15.67 -3.40 16.46
C GLY A 85 14.62 -2.28 16.47
N ALA A 86 15.02 -1.04 16.74
CA ALA A 86 14.16 0.13 16.69
C ALA A 86 13.63 0.40 15.26
N ALA A 87 14.49 0.30 14.24
CA ALA A 87 14.05 0.45 12.86
C ALA A 87 13.06 -0.64 12.44
N LEU A 88 13.31 -1.90 12.81
CA LEU A 88 12.37 -3.00 12.56
C LEU A 88 11.01 -2.72 13.20
N MET A 89 10.98 -2.24 14.45
CA MET A 89 9.72 -1.85 15.11
C MET A 89 8.98 -0.75 14.33
N ASN A 90 9.68 0.26 13.82
CA ASN A 90 9.05 1.32 13.01
C ASN A 90 8.52 0.77 11.68
N ILE A 91 9.26 -0.12 11.02
CA ILE A 91 8.84 -0.77 9.77
C ILE A 91 7.59 -1.62 9.98
N PHE A 92 7.54 -2.45 11.03
CA PHE A 92 6.35 -3.23 11.35
C PHE A 92 5.13 -2.34 11.60
N ARG A 93 5.33 -1.17 12.21
CA ARG A 93 4.26 -0.17 12.39
C ARG A 93 3.76 0.37 11.05
N ILE A 94 4.65 0.65 10.11
CA ILE A 94 4.31 1.11 8.75
C ILE A 94 3.53 0.03 7.99
N VAL A 95 4.04 -1.21 7.99
CA VAL A 95 3.41 -2.33 7.29
C VAL A 95 2.02 -2.63 7.85
N LYS A 96 1.89 -2.67 9.19
CA LYS A 96 0.59 -2.88 9.85
C LYS A 96 -0.41 -1.75 9.55
N GLY A 97 0.06 -0.50 9.51
CA GLY A 97 -0.78 0.64 9.12
C GLY A 97 -1.23 0.58 7.66
N LEU A 98 -0.37 0.08 6.77
CA LEU A 98 -0.71 -0.08 5.34
C LEU A 98 -1.76 -1.17 5.14
N ASP A 99 -1.64 -2.32 5.82
CA ASP A 99 -2.64 -3.39 5.77
C ASP A 99 -4.04 -2.91 6.22
N GLN A 100 -4.08 -2.09 7.28
CA GLN A 100 -5.32 -1.48 7.76
C GLN A 100 -5.89 -0.44 6.79
N ALA A 101 -5.05 0.33 6.11
CA ALA A 101 -5.47 1.38 5.18
C ALA A 101 -5.93 0.82 3.81
N VAL A 102 -5.35 -0.29 3.34
CA VAL A 102 -5.64 -0.87 2.03
C VAL A 102 -6.82 -1.86 2.08
N GLY A 103 -7.31 -2.22 3.27
CA GLY A 103 -8.54 -3.01 3.43
C GLY A 103 -8.43 -4.49 3.07
N LEU A 104 -7.21 -4.98 2.78
CA LEU A 104 -6.92 -6.40 2.54
C LEU A 104 -7.40 -7.29 3.70
N GLY A 105 -7.19 -6.83 4.95
CA GLY A 105 -7.71 -7.51 6.14
C GLY A 105 -9.24 -7.55 6.27
N ARG A 106 -9.98 -6.62 5.62
CA ARG A 106 -11.46 -6.67 5.55
C ARG A 106 -11.94 -7.68 4.52
N ALA A 107 -11.33 -7.68 3.33
CA ALA A 107 -11.72 -8.57 2.25
C ALA A 107 -11.50 -10.06 2.62
N ILE A 108 -10.42 -10.37 3.32
CA ILE A 108 -10.16 -11.75 3.80
C ILE A 108 -11.14 -12.13 4.91
N ARG A 109 -11.48 -11.22 5.84
CA ARG A 109 -12.49 -11.49 6.87
C ARG A 109 -13.89 -11.66 6.30
N GLU A 110 -14.27 -10.89 5.29
CA GLU A 110 -15.56 -11.06 4.60
C GLU A 110 -15.64 -12.38 3.83
N ALA A 111 -14.54 -12.80 3.20
CA ALA A 111 -14.47 -14.10 2.52
C ALA A 111 -14.58 -15.29 3.49
N ASP A 112 -13.99 -15.18 4.69
CA ASP A 112 -14.05 -16.20 5.74
C ASP A 112 -15.39 -16.21 6.49
N GLN A 113 -16.09 -15.06 6.52
CA GLN A 113 -17.35 -14.87 7.25
C GLN A 113 -18.60 -15.16 6.41
N LYS A 114 -18.48 -15.43 5.10
CA LYS A 114 -19.59 -15.88 4.26
C LYS A 114 -19.86 -17.37 4.54
N PRO A 115 -20.88 -17.74 5.33
CA PRO A 115 -21.17 -19.15 5.57
C PRO A 115 -21.60 -19.76 4.24
N ALA A 116 -21.08 -20.94 3.92
CA ALA A 116 -21.59 -21.75 2.82
C ALA A 116 -23.12 -21.89 3.02
N ALA A 117 -23.90 -21.22 2.17
CA ALA A 117 -25.35 -21.27 2.25
C ALA A 117 -25.78 -22.75 2.16
N PRO A 118 -26.69 -23.22 3.03
CA PRO A 118 -27.22 -24.57 2.90
C PRO A 118 -27.87 -24.67 1.52
N GLN A 119 -27.42 -25.63 0.71
CA GLN A 119 -28.15 -26.00 -0.49
C GLN A 119 -29.54 -26.44 -0.05
N ASP A 120 -30.53 -25.62 -0.37
CA ASP A 120 -31.94 -25.84 -0.10
C ASP A 120 -32.38 -27.06 -0.88
N LYS A 121 -32.37 -28.20 -0.18
CA LYS A 121 -33.05 -29.42 -0.59
C LYS A 121 -34.54 -29.11 -0.54
N THR A 122 -35.25 -29.58 -1.56
CA THR A 122 -36.71 -29.66 -1.69
C THR A 122 -37.41 -28.46 -2.34
N LYS A 123 -37.86 -28.69 -3.57
CA LYS A 123 -39.16 -28.19 -4.01
C LYS A 123 -39.86 -29.34 -4.78
N PRO A 124 -41.16 -29.58 -4.54
CA PRO A 124 -41.85 -30.83 -4.85
C PRO A 124 -42.07 -31.09 -6.34
#